data_AF-A0A497LP76-F1
#
_entry.id   AF-A0A497LP76-F1
#
_cell.length_a   1.000
_cell.length_b   1.000
_cell.length_c   1.000
_cell.angle_alpha   90.00
_cell.angle_beta   90.00
_cell.angle_gamma   90.00
#
_symmetry.space_group_name_H-M   'P 1'
#
loop_
_entity.id
_entity.type
_entity.pdbx_description
1 polymer ?
#
loop_
_entity_poly.entity_id
_entity_poly.type
_entity_poly.pdbx_seq_one_letter_code
_entity_poly.pdbx_strand_id
1 'polypeptide(L)'
;MQEAQDSLIRWNVKLVRIRSFFPANDLGLSGRIGIVTEEFNDQLRVHIPGKGLWWFFPEEVDMQCLPCFTFWTGGNVPDYFFDCLESLHFLGGLDVVLCLDGPKLDRVPVTVASLEDLLSHSELKVYRSLKGRFKEVNRADYFRIVVLAKYGGFYCDTDVFAIRPFSELVKGVSTYIASEDGLHLSNGIVYASSPHQPVFDYMYEHFLERYRPDTFNLVGPRWYSELVYMFDKVDYVSKRHYFVGWREFKKLFEPTSITVEELLQEGVYSVHLWGEMLRRTRFCVSDAHPDSLFVKLTRYLESKRPYVHSVITP
;
A
#
# COMPACT_ATOMS: atom_id res chain seq x y z
N MET A 1 -54.74 8.22 -24.90
CA MET A 1 -54.86 9.35 -23.95
C MET A 1 -55.03 8.72 -22.58
N GLN A 2 -53.93 8.60 -21.82
CA GLN A 2 -53.49 9.55 -20.77
C GLN A 2 -54.45 9.46 -19.57
N GLU A 3 -54.00 9.13 -18.36
CA GLU A 3 -52.82 9.65 -17.67
C GLU A 3 -52.12 8.56 -16.85
N ALA A 4 -50.80 8.43 -17.04
CA ALA A 4 -49.93 7.77 -16.08
C ALA A 4 -49.71 8.77 -14.93
N GLN A 5 -50.07 8.40 -13.71
CA GLN A 5 -49.63 9.10 -12.51
C GLN A 5 -48.12 8.96 -12.41
N ASP A 6 -47.41 10.08 -12.62
CA ASP A 6 -46.01 10.25 -12.29
C ASP A 6 -45.82 10.06 -10.77
N SER A 7 -45.56 8.83 -10.37
CA SER A 7 -44.87 8.59 -9.11
C SER A 7 -43.40 8.95 -9.33
N LEU A 8 -43.00 10.13 -8.86
CA LEU A 8 -41.61 10.49 -8.69
C LEU A 8 -40.94 9.48 -7.75
N ILE A 9 -40.40 8.40 -8.33
CA ILE A 9 -39.45 7.53 -7.67
C ILE A 9 -38.22 8.39 -7.41
N ARG A 10 -38.00 8.74 -6.14
CA ARG A 10 -36.76 9.34 -5.68
C ARG A 10 -35.65 8.30 -5.85
N TRP A 11 -34.83 8.48 -6.89
CA TRP A 11 -33.62 7.70 -7.09
C TRP A 11 -32.61 8.08 -6.01
N ASN A 12 -32.37 7.17 -5.05
CA ASN A 12 -31.16 7.24 -4.23
C ASN A 12 -29.98 6.76 -5.09
N VAL A 13 -29.46 7.64 -5.94
CA VAL A 13 -28.24 7.37 -6.71
C VAL A 13 -27.07 7.38 -5.74
N LYS A 14 -26.57 6.19 -5.38
CA LYS A 14 -25.28 6.07 -4.71
C LYS A 14 -24.21 6.02 -5.80
N LEU A 15 -23.48 7.12 -5.97
CA LEU A 15 -22.30 7.16 -6.84
C LEU A 15 -21.21 6.28 -6.22
N VAL A 16 -21.10 5.04 -6.67
CA VAL A 16 -19.98 4.16 -6.34
C VAL A 16 -18.82 4.56 -7.25
N ARG A 17 -17.83 5.27 -6.70
CA ARG A 17 -16.61 5.63 -7.41
C ARG A 17 -15.70 4.41 -7.46
N ILE A 18 -15.83 3.59 -8.51
CA ILE A 18 -14.86 2.52 -8.76
C ILE A 18 -13.55 3.16 -9.22
N ARG A 19 -12.50 3.04 -8.41
CA ARG A 19 -11.11 3.35 -8.78
C ARG A 19 -10.37 2.05 -9.10
N SER A 20 -10.74 1.38 -10.17
CA SER A 20 -9.90 0.32 -10.75
C SER A 20 -9.74 0.56 -12.24
N PHE A 21 -8.48 0.44 -12.69
CA PHE A 21 -8.09 0.56 -14.08
C PHE A 21 -8.30 -0.80 -14.74
N PHE A 22 -9.30 -0.91 -15.61
CA PHE A 22 -9.22 -1.90 -16.69
C PHE A 22 -8.25 -1.36 -17.74
N PRO A 23 -7.34 -2.17 -18.30
CA PRO A 23 -6.58 -1.77 -19.47
C PRO A 23 -7.58 -1.48 -20.60
N ALA A 24 -7.61 -0.24 -21.10
CA ALA A 24 -8.53 0.21 -22.15
C ALA A 24 -8.42 -0.62 -23.47
N ASN A 25 -7.34 -1.39 -23.60
CA ASN A 25 -6.99 -2.18 -24.77
C ASN A 25 -7.91 -3.40 -24.98
N ASP A 26 -8.38 -4.06 -23.92
CA ASP A 26 -9.32 -5.20 -24.03
C ASP A 26 -10.72 -4.76 -24.50
N LEU A 27 -10.99 -3.46 -24.37
CA LEU A 27 -12.23 -2.83 -24.79
C LEU A 27 -12.14 -2.15 -26.16
N GLY A 28 -10.97 -2.17 -26.83
CA GLY A 28 -10.78 -1.54 -28.14
C GLY A 28 -10.92 -0.02 -28.12
N LEU A 29 -10.66 0.62 -26.99
CA LEU A 29 -10.86 2.04 -26.76
C LEU A 29 -9.54 2.72 -26.38
N SER A 30 -9.25 3.89 -26.94
CA SER A 30 -8.08 4.69 -26.57
C SER A 30 -8.45 5.73 -25.50
N GLY A 31 -7.77 5.71 -24.34
CA GLY A 31 -7.91 6.73 -23.29
C GLY A 31 -8.34 6.20 -21.92
N ARG A 32 -8.50 7.10 -20.93
CA ARG A 32 -9.07 6.77 -19.60
C ARG A 32 -10.59 6.73 -19.71
N ILE A 33 -11.22 5.57 -19.51
CA ILE A 33 -12.68 5.43 -19.51
C ILE A 33 -13.18 5.62 -18.08
N GLY A 34 -14.10 6.57 -17.89
CA GLY A 34 -14.92 6.61 -16.69
C GLY A 34 -15.98 5.53 -16.79
N ILE A 35 -15.89 4.49 -15.97
CA ILE A 35 -16.95 3.49 -15.86
C ILE A 35 -18.02 4.06 -14.94
N VAL A 36 -19.22 4.29 -15.48
CA VAL A 36 -20.40 4.61 -14.67
C VAL A 36 -21.04 3.28 -14.29
N THR A 37 -21.06 2.97 -12.99
CA THR A 37 -21.78 1.82 -12.48
C THR A 37 -23.07 2.24 -11.81
N GLU A 38 -24.17 1.64 -12.25
CA GLU A 38 -25.44 1.70 -11.56
C GLU A 38 -25.68 0.35 -10.88
N GLU A 39 -25.96 0.40 -9.58
CA GLU A 39 -26.41 -0.77 -8.82
C GLU A 39 -27.92 -0.89 -9.00
N PHE A 40 -28.38 -2.01 -9.58
CA PHE A 40 -29.80 -2.28 -9.80
C PHE A 40 -30.13 -3.70 -9.37
N ASN A 41 -30.99 -3.87 -8.36
CA ASN A 41 -31.33 -5.17 -7.78
C ASN A 41 -30.09 -6.00 -7.42
N ASP A 42 -29.15 -5.42 -6.68
CA ASP A 42 -27.89 -6.03 -6.27
C ASP A 42 -26.98 -6.48 -7.44
N GLN A 43 -27.23 -6.03 -8.67
CA GLN A 43 -26.36 -6.30 -9.81
C GLN A 43 -25.60 -5.03 -10.21
N LEU A 44 -24.27 -5.16 -10.34
CA LEU A 44 -23.43 -4.08 -10.84
C LEU A 44 -23.55 -4.02 -12.36
N ARG A 45 -24.08 -2.91 -12.88
CA ARG A 45 -24.16 -2.68 -14.33
C ARG A 45 -22.99 -1.82 -14.78
N VAL A 46 -22.22 -2.32 -15.73
CA VAL A 46 -21.18 -1.54 -16.42
C VAL A 46 -21.67 -1.21 -17.83
N HIS A 47 -21.82 0.08 -18.12
CA HIS A 47 -22.15 0.54 -19.47
C HIS A 47 -20.89 1.00 -20.20
N ILE A 48 -20.53 0.28 -21.28
CA ILE A 48 -19.40 0.62 -22.14
C ILE A 48 -19.96 1.15 -23.46
N PRO A 49 -19.75 2.44 -23.79
CA PRO A 49 -20.23 3.02 -25.03
C PRO A 49 -19.78 2.20 -26.24
N GLY A 50 -20.73 1.72 -27.06
CA GLY A 50 -20.47 0.93 -28.26
C GLY A 50 -20.30 -0.58 -28.06
N LYS A 51 -20.26 -1.10 -26.81
CA LYS A 51 -20.11 -2.55 -26.53
C LYS A 51 -21.25 -3.18 -25.73
N GLY A 52 -22.30 -2.43 -25.41
CA GLY A 52 -23.51 -2.96 -24.75
C GLY A 52 -23.37 -3.11 -23.22
N LEU A 53 -24.38 -3.76 -22.62
CA LEU A 53 -24.53 -3.92 -21.16
C LEU A 53 -23.81 -5.19 -20.68
N TRP A 54 -22.99 -5.07 -19.63
CA TRP A 54 -22.34 -6.21 -18.97
C TRP A 54 -22.89 -6.36 -17.55
N TRP A 55 -23.09 -7.62 -17.14
CA TRP A 55 -23.61 -7.99 -15.81
C TRP A 55 -22.50 -8.61 -14.98
N PHE A 56 -22.29 -8.09 -13.78
CA PHE A 56 -21.45 -8.73 -12.77
C PHE A 56 -22.33 -9.13 -11.59
N PHE A 57 -22.15 -10.36 -11.11
CA PHE A 57 -22.83 -10.83 -9.91
C PHE A 57 -22.12 -10.25 -8.67
N PRO A 58 -22.86 -9.74 -7.67
CA PRO A 58 -22.29 -9.06 -6.50
C PRO A 58 -21.41 -9.98 -5.65
N GLU A 59 -21.57 -11.30 -5.74
CA GLU A 59 -20.71 -12.26 -5.02
C GLU A 59 -19.24 -12.23 -5.48
N GLU A 60 -18.94 -11.72 -6.68
CA GLU A 60 -17.58 -11.65 -7.22
C GLU A 60 -16.89 -10.28 -7.01
N VAL A 61 -17.58 -9.29 -6.41
CA VAL A 61 -17.03 -7.94 -6.24
C VAL A 61 -17.27 -7.43 -4.82
N ASP A 62 -16.76 -8.16 -3.83
CA ASP A 62 -16.42 -7.57 -2.52
C ASP A 62 -14.92 -7.31 -2.45
N MET A 63 -14.47 -6.24 -3.11
CA MET A 63 -13.14 -5.69 -2.91
C MET A 63 -13.26 -4.28 -2.39
N GLN A 64 -13.56 -4.13 -1.09
CA GLN A 64 -13.11 -2.93 -0.38
C GLN A 64 -11.58 -2.92 -0.42
N CYS A 65 -11.01 -2.29 -1.45
CA CYS A 65 -9.58 -2.01 -1.49
C CYS A 65 -9.26 -1.05 -0.35
N LEU A 66 -8.50 -1.52 0.63
CA LEU A 66 -8.08 -0.70 1.77
C LEU A 66 -7.08 0.35 1.28
N PRO A 67 -7.22 1.64 1.67
CA PRO A 67 -6.27 2.66 1.28
C PRO A 67 -4.89 2.33 1.86
N CYS A 68 -3.84 2.52 1.07
CA CYS A 68 -2.47 2.30 1.49
C CYS A 68 -1.60 3.48 1.08
N PHE A 69 -0.95 4.12 2.04
CA PHE A 69 -0.02 5.21 1.80
C PHE A 69 1.40 4.69 1.82
N THR A 70 2.22 5.22 0.92
CA THR A 70 3.66 4.98 0.92
C THR A 70 4.39 6.27 0.57
N PHE A 71 5.67 6.37 0.91
CA PHE A 71 6.39 7.63 0.86
C PHE A 71 7.78 7.44 0.25
N TRP A 72 8.10 8.29 -0.73
CA TRP A 72 9.42 8.33 -1.33
C TRP A 72 9.96 9.76 -1.39
N THR A 73 11.26 9.89 -1.16
CA THR A 73 11.99 11.15 -1.33
C THR A 73 13.12 10.99 -2.33
N GLY A 74 13.32 12.02 -3.15
CA GLY A 74 14.34 12.04 -4.19
C GLY A 74 13.85 11.56 -5.56
N GLY A 75 14.73 11.67 -6.57
CA GLY A 75 14.38 11.42 -7.97
C GLY A 75 14.87 10.10 -8.56
N ASN A 76 15.73 9.38 -7.85
CA ASN A 76 16.18 8.05 -8.25
C ASN A 76 15.41 7.02 -7.43
N VAL A 77 14.93 5.97 -8.07
CA VAL A 77 14.28 4.83 -7.42
C VAL A 77 15.11 3.56 -7.65
N PRO A 78 15.17 2.63 -6.70
CA PRO A 78 15.83 1.35 -6.89
C PRO A 78 15.04 0.44 -7.84
N ASP A 79 15.68 -0.53 -8.48
CA ASP A 79 15.06 -1.36 -9.51
C ASP A 79 13.83 -2.17 -9.01
N TYR A 80 13.81 -2.55 -7.73
CA TYR A 80 12.70 -3.28 -7.13
C TYR A 80 11.48 -2.38 -6.79
N PHE A 81 11.63 -1.06 -6.88
CA PHE A 81 10.66 -0.10 -6.35
C PHE A 81 9.27 -0.25 -6.98
N PHE A 82 9.21 -0.36 -8.31
CA PHE A 82 7.95 -0.47 -9.01
C PHE A 82 7.28 -1.83 -8.78
N ASP A 83 8.06 -2.92 -8.70
CA ASP A 83 7.54 -4.24 -8.36
C ASP A 83 6.93 -4.25 -6.95
N CYS A 84 7.56 -3.58 -5.97
CA CYS A 84 6.99 -3.44 -4.64
C CYS A 84 5.66 -2.70 -4.66
N LEU A 85 5.58 -1.54 -5.33
CA LEU A 85 4.32 -0.78 -5.44
C LEU A 85 3.22 -1.57 -6.16
N GLU A 86 3.57 -2.23 -7.25
CA GLU A 86 2.63 -3.04 -8.01
C GLU A 86 2.18 -4.25 -7.19
N SER A 87 3.08 -4.93 -6.48
CA SER A 87 2.73 -6.04 -5.62
C SER A 87 1.74 -5.62 -4.51
N LEU A 88 1.98 -4.48 -3.86
CA LEU A 88 1.07 -3.94 -2.84
C LEU A 88 -0.32 -3.65 -3.41
N HIS A 89 -0.37 -3.05 -4.60
CA HIS A 89 -1.64 -2.73 -5.25
C HIS A 89 -2.37 -4.00 -5.71
N PHE A 90 -1.69 -4.82 -6.48
CA PHE A 90 -2.29 -5.94 -7.22
C PHE A 90 -2.40 -7.21 -6.37
N LEU A 91 -1.30 -7.68 -5.78
CA LEU A 91 -1.31 -8.89 -4.94
C LEU A 91 -1.85 -8.59 -3.54
N GLY A 92 -1.53 -7.42 -3.00
CA GLY A 92 -1.98 -6.95 -1.69
C GLY A 92 -3.44 -6.50 -1.66
N GLY A 93 -4.04 -6.20 -2.82
CA GLY A 93 -5.43 -5.73 -2.93
C GLY A 93 -5.64 -4.34 -2.31
N LEU A 94 -4.63 -3.49 -2.34
CA LEU A 94 -4.63 -2.17 -1.69
C LEU A 94 -4.83 -1.03 -2.72
N ASP A 95 -5.52 0.04 -2.32
CA ASP A 95 -5.53 1.30 -3.08
C ASP A 95 -4.28 2.12 -2.70
N VAL A 96 -3.19 1.90 -3.43
CA VAL A 96 -1.87 2.46 -3.11
C VAL A 96 -1.74 3.90 -3.60
N VAL A 97 -1.35 4.78 -2.69
CA VAL A 97 -1.00 6.18 -2.92
C VAL A 97 0.47 6.39 -2.58
N LEU A 98 1.29 6.58 -3.62
CA LEU A 98 2.68 6.99 -3.48
C LEU A 98 2.76 8.51 -3.30
N CYS A 99 3.15 8.95 -2.10
CA CYS A 99 3.50 10.33 -1.83
C CYS A 99 4.96 10.61 -2.18
N LEU A 100 5.19 11.61 -3.02
CA LEU A 100 6.53 12.04 -3.45
C LEU A 100 6.94 13.35 -2.77
N ASP A 101 8.08 13.33 -2.05
CA ASP A 101 8.89 14.52 -1.71
C ASP A 101 10.08 14.59 -2.68
N GLY A 102 9.80 15.02 -3.91
CA GLY A 102 10.81 15.00 -4.97
C GLY A 102 10.25 15.31 -6.36
N PRO A 103 11.07 15.13 -7.41
CA PRO A 103 10.58 15.26 -8.78
C PRO A 103 9.52 14.19 -9.07
N LYS A 104 8.65 14.49 -10.03
CA LYS A 104 7.67 13.51 -10.51
C LYS A 104 8.40 12.30 -11.11
N LEU A 105 7.89 11.12 -10.81
CA LEU A 105 8.31 9.87 -11.44
C LEU A 105 7.39 9.57 -12.62
N ASP A 106 7.98 9.15 -13.73
CA ASP A 106 7.22 8.70 -14.89
C ASP A 106 6.76 7.24 -14.71
N ARG A 107 5.54 6.95 -15.19
CA ARG A 107 5.00 5.57 -15.30
C ARG A 107 4.99 4.77 -13.99
N VAL A 108 4.49 5.39 -12.91
CA VAL A 108 4.23 4.72 -11.64
C VAL A 108 2.95 3.86 -11.75
N PRO A 109 2.94 2.60 -11.26
CA PRO A 109 1.79 1.69 -11.38
C PRO A 109 0.63 1.99 -10.40
N VAL A 110 0.73 3.07 -9.63
CA VAL A 110 -0.20 3.41 -8.54
C VAL A 110 -0.55 4.90 -8.56
N THR A 111 -1.50 5.31 -7.72
CA THR A 111 -1.84 6.74 -7.58
C THR A 111 -0.65 7.51 -7.02
N VAL A 112 -0.32 8.65 -7.62
CA VAL A 112 0.78 9.52 -7.15
C VAL A 112 0.19 10.79 -6.55
N ALA A 113 0.71 11.20 -5.41
CA ALA A 113 0.38 12.43 -4.70
C ALA A 113 1.67 13.18 -4.31
N SER A 114 1.55 14.50 -4.13
CA SER A 114 2.56 15.32 -3.49
C SER A 114 2.33 15.42 -1.98
N LEU A 115 3.31 15.95 -1.25
CA LEU A 115 3.12 16.29 0.16
C LEU A 115 1.96 17.28 0.34
N GLU A 116 1.81 18.26 -0.55
CA GLU A 116 0.75 19.26 -0.52
C GLU A 116 -0.66 18.69 -0.72
N ASP A 117 -0.78 17.54 -1.42
CA ASP A 117 -2.06 16.86 -1.61
C ASP A 117 -2.53 16.15 -0.33
N LEU A 118 -1.61 15.75 0.55
CA LEU A 118 -1.89 14.92 1.72
C LEU A 118 -1.71 15.64 3.07
N LEU A 119 -0.85 16.67 3.12
CA LEU A 119 -0.51 17.37 4.34
C LEU A 119 -1.11 18.78 4.37
N SER A 120 -1.64 19.18 5.52
CA SER A 120 -2.08 20.55 5.77
C SER A 120 -0.90 21.53 5.82
N HIS A 121 -1.18 22.84 5.77
CA HIS A 121 -0.13 23.85 5.84
C HIS A 121 0.71 23.75 7.14
N SER A 122 0.06 23.47 8.27
CA SER A 122 0.75 23.27 9.55
C SER A 122 1.59 21.99 9.57
N GLU A 123 1.09 20.89 9.00
CA GLU A 123 1.83 19.64 8.89
C GLU A 123 3.06 19.78 7.99
N LEU A 124 2.91 20.46 6.85
CA LEU A 124 4.03 20.78 5.96
C LEU A 124 5.09 21.62 6.67
N LYS A 125 4.69 22.58 7.51
CA LYS A 125 5.62 23.39 8.30
C LYS A 125 6.42 22.52 9.27
N VAL A 126 5.77 21.57 9.95
CA VAL A 126 6.46 20.61 10.82
C VAL A 126 7.41 19.73 10.02
N TYR A 127 6.92 19.06 8.97
CA TYR A 127 7.70 18.19 8.08
C TYR A 127 8.97 18.88 7.56
N ARG A 128 8.84 20.12 7.08
CA ARG A 128 9.95 20.91 6.55
C ARG A 128 10.91 21.39 7.63
N SER A 129 10.46 21.52 8.88
CA SER A 129 11.30 21.91 10.02
C SER A 129 12.19 20.78 10.56
N LEU A 130 11.87 19.52 10.21
CA LEU A 130 12.66 18.36 10.63
C LEU A 130 14.08 18.45 10.05
N LYS A 131 15.06 18.18 10.92
CA LYS A 131 16.50 18.34 10.68
C LYS A 131 17.31 17.24 11.37
N GLY A 132 18.63 17.39 11.39
CA GLY A 132 19.55 16.47 12.07
C GLY A 132 20.01 15.31 11.19
N ARG A 133 20.83 14.42 11.77
CA ARG A 133 21.47 13.31 11.05
C ARG A 133 20.47 12.34 10.43
N PHE A 134 19.32 12.16 11.06
CA PHE A 134 18.29 11.20 10.64
C PHE A 134 17.09 11.87 9.97
N LYS A 135 17.28 13.05 9.38
CA LYS A 135 16.21 13.89 8.81
C LYS A 135 15.23 13.11 7.91
N GLU A 136 15.73 12.33 6.93
CA GLU A 136 14.84 11.63 5.99
C GLU A 136 14.06 10.49 6.66
N VAL A 137 14.67 9.79 7.62
CA VAL A 137 13.99 8.77 8.42
C VAL A 137 12.89 9.41 9.27
N ASN A 138 13.21 10.51 9.96
CA ASN A 138 12.25 11.25 10.78
C ASN A 138 11.10 11.85 9.95
N ARG A 139 11.36 12.22 8.69
CA ARG A 139 10.34 12.71 7.75
C ARG A 139 9.38 11.60 7.31
N ALA A 140 9.91 10.42 6.98
CA ALA A 140 9.08 9.25 6.70
C ALA A 140 8.25 8.87 7.93
N ASP A 141 8.86 8.91 9.14
CA ASP A 141 8.16 8.66 10.39
C ASP A 141 7.01 9.63 10.66
N TYR A 142 7.27 10.93 10.50
CA TYR A 142 6.23 11.95 10.63
C TYR A 142 5.11 11.76 9.61
N PHE A 143 5.46 11.56 8.33
CA PHE A 143 4.49 11.38 7.27
C PHE A 143 3.56 10.20 7.56
N ARG A 144 4.12 9.04 7.92
CA ARG A 144 3.36 7.84 8.29
C ARG A 144 2.35 8.10 9.40
N ILE A 145 2.80 8.74 10.49
CA ILE A 145 1.94 9.06 11.63
C ILE A 145 0.78 9.95 11.18
N VAL A 146 1.06 11.01 10.41
CA VAL A 146 0.05 11.97 9.95
C VAL A 146 -0.98 11.31 9.04
N VAL A 147 -0.55 10.52 8.05
CA VAL A 147 -1.50 9.90 7.12
C VAL A 147 -2.37 8.85 7.80
N LEU A 148 -1.82 8.07 8.75
CA LEU A 148 -2.60 7.11 9.52
C LEU A 148 -3.62 7.81 10.44
N ALA A 149 -3.23 8.90 11.10
CA ALA A 149 -4.15 9.69 11.93
C ALA A 149 -5.29 10.30 11.10
N LYS A 150 -4.98 10.86 9.92
CA LYS A 150 -5.96 11.59 9.09
C LYS A 150 -6.85 10.73 8.23
N TYR A 151 -6.30 9.64 7.69
CA TYR A 151 -6.96 8.85 6.65
C TYR A 151 -7.21 7.40 7.06
N GLY A 152 -6.51 6.90 8.06
CA GLY A 152 -6.47 5.48 8.37
C GLY A 152 -5.93 4.64 7.21
N GLY A 153 -6.35 3.38 7.13
CA GLY A 153 -5.83 2.42 6.17
C GLY A 153 -4.44 1.92 6.53
N PHE A 154 -3.71 1.45 5.52
CA PHE A 154 -2.34 1.02 5.65
C PHE A 154 -1.35 2.17 5.40
N TYR A 155 -0.20 2.09 6.07
CA TYR A 155 1.04 2.62 5.57
C TYR A 155 2.00 1.45 5.32
N CYS A 156 2.65 1.44 4.16
CA CYS A 156 3.70 0.48 3.81
C CYS A 156 4.95 1.21 3.32
N ASP A 157 6.14 0.77 3.74
CA ASP A 157 7.40 1.21 3.14
C ASP A 157 7.46 0.77 1.67
N THR A 158 8.20 1.54 0.86
CA THR A 158 8.31 1.33 -0.60
C THR A 158 9.10 0.08 -0.99
N ASP A 159 9.70 -0.61 -0.03
CA ASP A 159 10.47 -1.85 -0.18
C ASP A 159 9.74 -3.08 0.38
N VAL A 160 8.42 -2.96 0.59
CA VAL A 160 7.53 -4.06 0.95
C VAL A 160 7.00 -4.73 -0.32
N PHE A 161 7.26 -6.02 -0.48
CA PHE A 161 6.75 -6.83 -1.59
C PHE A 161 5.60 -7.73 -1.11
N ALA A 162 4.36 -7.43 -1.50
CA ALA A 162 3.20 -8.23 -1.13
C ALA A 162 3.09 -9.52 -1.95
N ILE A 163 2.62 -10.60 -1.32
CA ILE A 163 2.40 -11.90 -1.99
C ILE A 163 0.97 -12.42 -1.84
N ARG A 164 0.12 -11.76 -1.05
CA ARG A 164 -1.31 -12.07 -0.92
C ARG A 164 -2.12 -10.84 -0.45
N PRO A 165 -3.46 -10.88 -0.53
CA PRO A 165 -4.33 -9.79 -0.09
C PRO A 165 -4.19 -9.47 1.40
N PHE A 166 -4.21 -8.19 1.75
CA PHE A 166 -4.06 -7.72 3.14
C PHE A 166 -5.40 -7.62 3.90
N SER A 167 -6.55 -7.78 3.25
CA SER A 167 -7.87 -7.68 3.89
C SER A 167 -8.04 -8.66 5.05
N GLU A 168 -7.65 -9.92 4.86
CA GLU A 168 -7.75 -10.96 5.90
C GLU A 168 -6.78 -10.74 7.07
N LEU A 169 -5.70 -9.98 6.88
CA LEU A 169 -4.74 -9.64 7.94
C LEU A 169 -5.39 -8.80 9.04
N VAL A 170 -6.32 -7.91 8.65
CA VAL A 170 -6.87 -6.85 9.50
C VAL A 170 -8.36 -6.97 9.76
N LYS A 171 -8.94 -8.13 9.43
CA LYS A 171 -10.36 -8.41 9.67
C LYS A 171 -10.67 -8.37 11.16
N GLY A 172 -11.49 -7.41 11.58
CA GLY A 172 -11.86 -7.19 12.98
C GLY A 172 -10.77 -6.51 13.84
N VAL A 173 -9.69 -6.05 13.21
CA VAL A 173 -8.56 -5.39 13.89
C VAL A 173 -8.71 -3.87 13.78
N SER A 174 -8.58 -3.14 14.90
CA SER A 174 -8.60 -1.66 14.90
C SER A 174 -7.24 -1.06 14.52
N THR A 175 -6.16 -1.62 15.03
CA THR A 175 -4.80 -1.19 14.76
C THR A 175 -3.93 -2.42 14.61
N TYR A 176 -3.17 -2.49 13.52
CA TYR A 176 -2.18 -3.54 13.32
C TYR A 176 -0.79 -2.92 13.11
N ILE A 177 0.22 -3.46 13.78
CA ILE A 177 1.61 -3.06 13.60
C ILE A 177 2.43 -4.32 13.37
N ALA A 178 3.14 -4.39 12.25
CA ALA A 178 3.99 -5.54 11.97
C ALA A 178 5.18 -5.57 12.94
N SER A 179 5.53 -6.76 13.44
CA SER A 179 6.69 -6.94 14.35
C SER A 179 7.88 -7.51 13.59
N GLU A 180 9.11 -7.14 13.92
CA GLU A 180 10.30 -7.73 13.28
C GLU A 180 10.62 -9.11 13.86
N ASP A 181 10.49 -9.27 15.18
CA ASP A 181 10.95 -10.48 15.90
C ASP A 181 10.04 -10.91 17.07
N GLY A 182 8.89 -10.26 17.24
CA GLY A 182 7.90 -10.52 18.29
C GLY A 182 8.13 -9.69 19.55
N LEU A 183 9.27 -9.00 19.65
CA LEU A 183 9.63 -8.12 20.77
C LEU A 183 9.75 -6.67 20.32
N HIS A 184 10.22 -6.46 19.09
CA HIS A 184 10.38 -5.15 18.47
C HIS A 184 9.33 -4.99 17.38
N LEU A 185 8.58 -3.89 17.46
CA LEU A 185 7.65 -3.50 16.41
C LEU A 185 8.42 -2.75 15.33
N SER A 186 8.04 -2.98 14.08
CA SER A 186 8.47 -2.16 12.96
C SER A 186 7.36 -1.21 12.59
N ASN A 187 7.74 -0.10 11.97
CA ASN A 187 6.79 0.85 11.41
C ASN A 187 6.75 0.81 9.87
N GLY A 188 7.41 -0.17 9.25
CA GLY A 188 7.36 -0.33 7.79
C GLY A 188 6.01 -0.81 7.27
N ILE A 189 5.17 -1.44 8.12
CA ILE A 189 3.82 -1.89 7.77
C ILE A 189 2.91 -1.66 8.98
N VAL A 190 1.98 -0.73 8.84
CA VAL A 190 1.08 -0.30 9.92
C VAL A 190 -0.31 -0.10 9.36
N TYR A 191 -1.34 -0.38 10.16
CA TYR A 191 -2.73 -0.21 9.78
C TYR A 191 -3.55 0.48 10.88
N ALA A 192 -4.45 1.35 10.46
CA ALA A 192 -5.54 1.90 11.25
C ALA A 192 -6.87 1.59 10.55
N SER A 193 -7.85 1.04 11.24
CA SER A 193 -9.16 0.72 10.63
C SER A 193 -9.96 1.95 10.22
N SER A 194 -9.63 3.12 10.76
CA SER A 194 -10.22 4.41 10.44
C SER A 194 -9.24 5.54 10.76
N PRO A 195 -9.49 6.77 10.29
CA PRO A 195 -8.90 7.96 10.91
C PRO A 195 -9.14 7.98 12.42
N HIS A 196 -8.33 8.77 13.13
CA HIS A 196 -8.47 9.05 14.56
C HIS A 196 -8.40 7.82 15.47
N GLN A 197 -7.61 6.81 15.09
CA GLN A 197 -7.28 5.74 16.03
C GLN A 197 -6.42 6.32 17.17
N PRO A 198 -6.75 6.03 18.45
CA PRO A 198 -6.14 6.70 19.60
C PRO A 198 -4.61 6.72 19.60
N VAL A 199 -3.97 5.63 19.17
CA VAL A 199 -2.50 5.55 19.11
C VAL A 199 -1.91 6.55 18.12
N PHE A 200 -2.51 6.74 16.94
CA PHE A 200 -1.98 7.64 15.91
C PHE A 200 -2.29 9.09 16.20
N ASP A 201 -3.46 9.41 16.76
CA ASP A 201 -3.77 10.77 17.23
C ASP A 201 -2.80 11.18 18.34
N TYR A 202 -2.54 10.29 19.32
CA TYR A 202 -1.56 10.54 20.37
C TYR A 202 -0.15 10.79 19.79
N MET A 203 0.31 9.93 18.88
CA MET A 203 1.61 10.13 18.22
C MET A 203 1.67 11.45 17.44
N TYR A 204 0.59 11.80 16.76
CA TYR A 204 0.49 13.04 15.98
C TYR A 204 0.56 14.27 16.87
N GLU A 205 -0.24 14.32 17.94
CA GLU A 205 -0.31 15.44 18.88
C GLU A 205 1.01 15.64 19.64
N HIS A 206 1.68 14.56 20.04
CA HIS A 206 2.90 14.60 20.84
C HIS A 206 4.19 14.51 20.04
N PHE A 207 4.12 14.53 18.70
CA PHE A 207 5.29 14.31 17.84
C PHE A 207 6.44 15.27 18.16
N LEU A 208 6.15 16.58 18.26
CA LEU A 208 7.16 17.61 18.50
C LEU A 208 7.79 17.51 19.90
N GLU A 209 7.04 17.06 20.89
CA GLU A 209 7.52 16.87 22.26
C GLU A 209 8.52 15.70 22.32
N ARG A 210 8.24 14.64 21.56
CA ARG A 210 9.07 13.43 21.46
C ARG A 210 10.28 13.62 20.55
N TYR A 211 10.15 14.39 19.48
CA TYR A 211 11.15 14.52 18.42
C TYR A 211 12.52 15.00 18.95
N ARG A 212 13.57 14.23 18.61
CA ARG A 212 14.97 14.60 18.84
C ARG A 212 15.74 14.38 17.54
N PRO A 213 16.26 15.43 16.88
CA PRO A 213 16.83 15.36 15.52
C PRO A 213 17.89 14.28 15.30
N ASP A 214 18.71 14.01 16.32
CA ASP A 214 19.88 13.13 16.22
C ASP A 214 19.69 11.80 16.98
N THR A 215 18.46 11.45 17.34
CA THR A 215 18.15 10.15 17.97
C THR A 215 17.43 9.25 16.98
N PHE A 216 18.12 8.21 16.52
CA PHE A 216 17.58 7.23 15.58
C PHE A 216 16.36 6.50 16.17
N ASN A 217 15.34 6.26 15.33
CA ASN A 217 14.12 5.51 15.64
C ASN A 217 13.24 6.05 16.77
N LEU A 218 13.53 7.23 17.32
CA LEU A 218 12.84 7.73 18.51
C LEU A 218 11.35 8.01 18.31
N VAL A 219 11.00 8.56 17.14
CA VAL A 219 9.61 8.84 16.72
C VAL A 219 9.08 7.78 15.73
N GLY A 220 9.86 6.72 15.54
CA GLY A 220 9.58 5.59 14.66
C GLY A 220 9.44 4.30 15.47
N PRO A 221 10.10 3.18 15.10
CA PRO A 221 9.86 1.85 15.68
C PRO A 221 9.85 1.81 17.21
N ARG A 222 10.75 2.57 17.86
CA ARG A 222 10.82 2.63 19.33
C ARG A 222 9.51 3.14 19.94
N TRP A 223 8.90 4.15 19.34
CA TRP A 223 7.66 4.72 19.88
C TRP A 223 6.48 3.77 19.70
N TYR A 224 6.38 3.09 18.55
CA TYR A 224 5.37 2.04 18.34
C TYR A 224 5.50 0.92 19.40
N SER A 225 6.71 0.44 19.66
CA SER A 225 6.99 -0.54 20.73
C SER A 225 6.67 -0.03 22.14
N GLU A 226 6.84 1.26 22.41
CA GLU A 226 6.46 1.85 23.70
C GLU A 226 4.92 1.93 23.84
N LEU A 227 4.21 2.31 22.77
CA LEU A 227 2.76 2.57 22.79
C LEU A 227 1.89 1.32 22.73
N VAL A 228 2.38 0.18 22.21
CA VAL A 228 1.58 -1.06 22.15
C VAL A 228 1.10 -1.53 23.53
N TYR A 229 1.82 -1.19 24.59
CA TYR A 229 1.44 -1.52 25.97
C TYR A 229 0.51 -0.46 26.62
N MET A 230 0.36 0.69 25.98
CA MET A 230 -0.45 1.81 26.49
C MET A 230 -1.88 1.82 25.93
N PHE A 231 -2.09 1.22 24.75
CA PHE A 231 -3.39 1.21 24.08
C PHE A 231 -3.93 -0.21 23.95
N ASP A 232 -5.16 -0.42 24.42
CA ASP A 232 -5.89 -1.66 24.16
C ASP A 232 -6.15 -1.79 22.64
N LYS A 233 -6.17 -3.03 22.13
CA LYS A 233 -6.52 -3.39 20.73
C LYS A 233 -5.49 -3.00 19.65
N VAL A 234 -4.21 -3.10 20.00
CA VAL A 234 -3.12 -3.07 19.02
C VAL A 234 -2.63 -4.50 18.78
N ASP A 235 -2.91 -5.04 17.60
CA ASP A 235 -2.45 -6.36 17.20
C ASP A 235 -1.07 -6.30 16.53
N TYR A 236 -0.21 -7.29 16.81
CA TYR A 236 1.10 -7.40 16.20
C TYR A 236 1.53 -8.86 16.01
N VAL A 237 2.22 -9.14 14.90
CA VAL A 237 2.73 -10.48 14.56
C VAL A 237 4.05 -10.37 13.81
N SER A 238 5.03 -11.21 14.14
CA SER A 238 6.40 -11.05 13.62
C SER A 238 6.68 -11.69 12.26
N LYS A 239 6.06 -12.83 11.97
CA LYS A 239 6.41 -13.63 10.78
C LYS A 239 5.57 -13.34 9.53
N ARG A 240 4.56 -12.47 9.62
CA ARG A 240 3.69 -12.18 8.47
C ARG A 240 4.35 -11.29 7.41
N HIS A 241 5.38 -10.54 7.78
CA HIS A 241 6.01 -9.56 6.88
C HIS A 241 7.54 -9.57 6.89
N TYR A 242 8.15 -10.08 7.97
CA TYR A 242 9.59 -10.08 8.19
C TYR A 242 10.14 -11.50 8.27
N PHE A 243 9.79 -12.33 7.28
CA PHE A 243 10.28 -13.71 7.19
C PHE A 243 11.82 -13.77 7.20
N VAL A 244 12.47 -12.80 6.54
CA VAL A 244 13.92 -12.56 6.65
C VAL A 244 14.15 -11.23 7.37
N GLY A 245 14.83 -11.28 8.52
CA GLY A 245 15.16 -10.09 9.30
C GLY A 245 16.29 -9.25 8.68
N TRP A 246 16.40 -7.98 9.06
CA TRP A 246 17.36 -7.02 8.47
C TRP A 246 18.83 -7.42 8.61
N ARG A 247 19.18 -8.21 9.64
CA ARG A 247 20.54 -8.72 9.83
C ARG A 247 20.94 -9.76 8.79
N GLU A 248 19.95 -10.43 8.22
CA GLU A 248 20.10 -11.53 7.28
C GLU A 248 19.56 -11.16 5.89
N PHE A 249 19.32 -9.87 5.62
CA PHE A 249 18.68 -9.38 4.39
C PHE A 249 19.31 -9.94 3.11
N LYS A 250 20.61 -10.24 3.12
CA LYS A 250 21.32 -10.83 1.97
C LYS A 250 20.77 -12.19 1.56
N LYS A 251 20.19 -12.96 2.49
CA LYS A 251 19.51 -14.24 2.20
C LYS A 251 18.36 -14.11 1.21
N LEU A 252 17.79 -12.90 1.06
CA LEU A 252 16.77 -12.64 0.03
C LEU A 252 17.33 -12.74 -1.39
N PHE A 253 18.64 -12.52 -1.55
CA PHE A 253 19.33 -12.42 -2.84
C PHE A 253 20.29 -13.59 -3.11
N GLU A 254 20.45 -14.49 -2.14
CA GLU A 254 21.24 -15.72 -2.23
C GLU A 254 20.37 -16.91 -2.68
N PRO A 255 20.96 -17.97 -3.28
CA PRO A 255 20.19 -19.17 -3.67
C PRO A 255 19.43 -19.76 -2.48
N THR A 256 18.18 -20.13 -2.70
CA THR A 256 17.35 -20.78 -1.67
C THR A 256 16.44 -21.83 -2.28
N SER A 257 16.10 -22.88 -1.51
CA SER A 257 15.04 -23.81 -1.89
C SER A 257 13.65 -23.24 -1.64
N ILE A 258 13.53 -22.23 -0.77
CA ILE A 258 12.24 -21.64 -0.35
C ILE A 258 11.49 -21.07 -1.57
N THR A 259 10.23 -21.42 -1.66
CA THR A 259 9.28 -21.02 -2.72
C THR A 259 8.28 -19.98 -2.18
N VAL A 260 7.61 -19.27 -3.09
CA VAL A 260 6.55 -18.32 -2.69
C VAL A 260 5.36 -19.09 -2.13
N GLU A 261 5.08 -20.29 -2.64
CA GLU A 261 4.03 -21.19 -2.17
C GLU A 261 4.24 -21.62 -0.71
N GLU A 262 5.48 -21.94 -0.32
CA GLU A 262 5.82 -22.25 1.08
C GLU A 262 5.61 -21.02 1.98
N LEU A 263 6.03 -19.82 1.55
CA LEU A 263 5.71 -18.58 2.27
C LEU A 263 4.19 -18.38 2.41
N LEU A 264 3.44 -18.74 1.37
CA LEU A 264 1.98 -18.66 1.39
C LEU A 264 1.37 -19.62 2.44
N GLN A 265 1.90 -20.83 2.55
CA GLN A 265 1.48 -21.82 3.55
C GLN A 265 1.84 -21.39 4.97
N GLU A 266 2.98 -20.74 5.17
CA GLU A 266 3.45 -20.21 6.46
C GLU A 266 2.72 -18.92 6.91
N GLY A 267 1.72 -18.46 6.15
CA GLY A 267 0.94 -17.27 6.52
C GLY A 267 1.68 -15.94 6.31
N VAL A 268 2.72 -15.90 5.47
CA VAL A 268 3.45 -14.67 5.09
C VAL A 268 2.63 -13.84 4.10
N TYR A 269 2.38 -12.57 4.42
CA TYR A 269 1.64 -11.63 3.57
C TYR A 269 2.53 -10.81 2.64
N SER A 270 3.75 -10.52 3.09
CA SER A 270 4.74 -9.78 2.30
C SER A 270 6.15 -10.13 2.72
N VAL A 271 7.12 -9.70 1.91
CA VAL A 271 8.55 -9.77 2.21
C VAL A 271 9.11 -8.34 2.20
N HIS A 272 9.75 -7.94 3.30
CA HIS A 272 10.46 -6.66 3.38
C HIS A 272 11.87 -6.80 2.78
N LEU A 273 12.21 -5.99 1.78
CA LEU A 273 13.48 -6.08 1.05
C LEU A 273 14.64 -5.32 1.70
N TRP A 274 14.38 -4.58 2.78
CA TRP A 274 15.37 -3.83 3.55
C TRP A 274 16.18 -2.84 2.70
N GLY A 275 15.50 -1.95 1.99
CA GLY A 275 16.08 -0.93 1.10
C GLY A 275 17.16 -0.06 1.75
N GLU A 276 17.00 0.27 3.02
CA GLU A 276 18.04 0.99 3.78
C GLU A 276 19.32 0.15 3.93
N MET A 277 19.20 -1.17 4.10
CA MET A 277 20.36 -2.08 4.16
C MET A 277 21.03 -2.24 2.79
N LEU A 278 20.24 -2.35 1.72
CA LEU A 278 20.74 -2.33 0.35
C LEU A 278 21.53 -1.05 0.06
N ARG A 279 20.97 0.11 0.41
CA ARG A 279 21.63 1.42 0.27
C ARG A 279 22.92 1.53 1.07
N ARG A 280 22.91 1.11 2.34
CA ARG A 280 24.09 1.16 3.23
C ARG A 280 25.23 0.27 2.74
N THR A 281 24.89 -0.89 2.20
CA THR A 281 25.88 -1.88 1.71
C THR A 281 26.22 -1.70 0.24
N ARG A 282 25.53 -0.80 -0.48
CA ARG A 282 25.64 -0.59 -1.92
C ARG A 282 25.40 -1.89 -2.71
N PHE A 283 24.50 -2.73 -2.21
CA PHE A 283 24.11 -3.96 -2.90
C PHE A 283 23.17 -3.60 -4.05
N CYS A 284 23.50 -4.06 -5.26
CA CYS A 284 22.66 -3.91 -6.43
C CYS A 284 21.78 -5.15 -6.58
N VAL A 285 20.46 -4.98 -6.69
CA VAL A 285 19.54 -6.14 -6.83
C VAL A 285 19.74 -6.90 -8.14
N SER A 286 20.38 -6.28 -9.13
CA SER A 286 20.89 -6.95 -10.34
C SER A 286 21.89 -8.07 -10.05
N ASP A 287 22.55 -8.04 -8.89
CA ASP A 287 23.54 -9.04 -8.47
C ASP A 287 22.87 -10.24 -7.78
N ALA A 288 21.54 -10.25 -7.65
CA ALA A 288 20.79 -11.33 -7.03
C ALA A 288 20.98 -12.65 -7.81
N HIS A 289 21.12 -13.75 -7.08
CA HIS A 289 21.19 -15.06 -7.69
C HIS A 289 19.86 -15.40 -8.41
N PRO A 290 19.86 -16.05 -9.59
CA PRO A 290 18.63 -16.39 -10.32
C PRO A 290 17.64 -17.28 -9.56
N ASP A 291 18.13 -18.04 -8.58
CA ASP A 291 17.35 -18.90 -7.68
C ASP A 291 17.12 -18.28 -6.29
N SER A 292 17.36 -16.97 -6.15
CA SER A 292 17.09 -16.25 -4.92
C SER A 292 15.61 -16.04 -4.68
N LEU A 293 15.24 -15.76 -3.42
CA LEU A 293 13.85 -15.46 -3.08
C LEU A 293 13.36 -14.20 -3.81
N PHE A 294 14.20 -13.17 -3.92
CA PHE A 294 13.88 -11.93 -4.65
C PHE A 294 13.45 -12.21 -6.09
N VAL A 295 14.24 -12.98 -6.85
CA VAL A 295 13.91 -13.31 -8.24
C VAL A 295 12.63 -14.15 -8.33
N LYS A 296 12.41 -15.07 -7.37
CA LYS A 296 11.16 -15.85 -7.31
C LYS A 296 9.93 -14.97 -7.01
N LEU A 297 10.06 -13.95 -6.18
CA LEU A 297 8.99 -12.98 -5.90
C LEU A 297 8.62 -12.19 -7.17
N THR A 298 9.60 -11.66 -7.90
CA THR A 298 9.35 -10.96 -9.17
C THR A 298 8.68 -11.87 -10.19
N ARG A 299 9.18 -13.09 -10.39
CA ARG A 299 8.53 -14.09 -11.27
C ARG A 299 7.12 -14.43 -10.83
N TYR A 300 6.87 -14.51 -9.52
CA TYR A 300 5.54 -14.74 -8.99
C TYR A 300 4.59 -13.59 -9.36
N LEU A 301 5.00 -12.33 -9.13
CA LEU A 301 4.22 -11.16 -9.54
C LEU A 301 3.93 -11.18 -11.05
N GLU A 302 4.94 -11.40 -11.88
CA GLU A 302 4.79 -11.52 -13.34
C GLU A 302 3.80 -12.63 -13.73
N SER A 303 3.87 -13.79 -13.08
CA SER A 303 2.97 -14.92 -13.34
C SER A 303 1.51 -14.65 -12.98
N LYS A 304 1.29 -13.71 -12.05
CA LYS A 304 -0.04 -13.31 -11.59
C LYS A 304 -0.59 -12.13 -12.36
N ARG A 305 0.24 -11.36 -13.07
CA ARG A 305 -0.26 -10.28 -13.94
C ARG A 305 -1.28 -10.87 -14.90
N PRO A 306 -2.47 -10.25 -15.03
CA PRO A 306 -3.44 -10.72 -16.02
C PRO A 306 -2.77 -10.68 -17.41
N TYR A 307 -2.89 -11.78 -18.15
CA TYR A 307 -2.34 -11.87 -19.50
C TYR A 307 -2.85 -10.70 -20.35
N VAL A 308 -1.96 -9.78 -20.71
CA VAL A 308 -2.24 -8.83 -21.78
C VAL A 308 -2.21 -9.66 -23.06
N HIS A 309 -3.37 -10.00 -23.61
CA HIS A 309 -3.43 -10.46 -25.00
C HIS A 309 -2.89 -9.32 -25.86
N SER A 310 -1.63 -9.44 -26.26
CA SER A 310 -1.12 -8.70 -27.41
C SER A 310 -1.93 -9.18 -28.59
N VAL A 311 -2.94 -8.41 -28.98
CA VAL A 311 -3.57 -8.55 -30.28
C VAL A 311 -2.50 -8.17 -31.29
N ILE A 312 -1.70 -9.14 -31.69
CA ILE A 312 -0.97 -9.10 -32.95
C ILE A 312 -2.06 -9.03 -34.01
N THR A 313 -2.31 -7.82 -34.51
CA THR A 313 -3.18 -7.63 -35.67
C THR A 313 -2.29 -7.78 -36.90
N PRO A 314 -2.62 -8.65 -37.87
CA PRO A 314 -1.84 -8.84 -39.10
C PRO A 314 -1.74 -7.59 -39.97
#